data_AF-A0A8H5HJD9-F1
#
_entry.id   AF-A0A8H5HJD9-F1
#
_cell.length_a   1.000
_cell.length_b   1.000
_cell.length_c   1.000
_cell.angle_alpha   90.00
_cell.angle_beta   90.00
_cell.angle_gamma   90.00
#
_symmetry.space_group_name_H-M   'P 1'
#
loop_
_entity.id
_entity.type
_entity.pdbx_description
1 polymer ?
#
loop_
_entity_poly.entity_id
_entity_poly.type
_entity_poly.pdbx_seq_one_letter_code
_entity_poly.pdbx_strand_id
1 'polypeptide(L)'
;MHVRTPEERYLSQFQERSDPQISSSAHPFTIYPDNASTSTGSSEVTLQGSFSGRLCIPSSLADQPCRSLDLDSLLYQLNDIMGTTYPLTEPIAIHLQECITRNDDFGTAYARLRPHWYSDFATLQIKIEEAEANDKRARSEALNETKDQIINVEIPPRRVWDLYSNRVIPRWWAAPPHEPQKKGKLVVPVSHAWVEIGARVDISTSINSHLWPVPVPSDSSLERVRIELLNLDLEYVWLDVLCLRQRGDPENEEIRLEEWTLDVPTIGHVYRQDPWDDRVVVYFNGLGRPFRIQNLDGERHWLNRAWTVQEAGHDMIIGGQTPTSPTAVEQRNSNRDYQRFYQRMDIAK
;
A
#
# COMPACT_ATOMS: atom_id res chain seq x y z
N MET A 1 4.67 -24.68 -2.00
CA MET A 1 3.76 -24.08 -2.98
C MET A 1 4.26 -22.66 -3.19
N HIS A 2 4.76 -22.32 -4.38
CA HIS A 2 5.31 -20.98 -4.67
C HIS A 2 4.17 -19.97 -4.64
N VAL A 3 4.26 -18.94 -3.78
CA VAL A 3 3.32 -17.81 -3.78
C VAL A 3 3.72 -16.92 -4.96
N ARG A 4 2.82 -16.76 -5.93
CA ARG A 4 3.09 -15.92 -7.09
C ARG A 4 3.32 -14.47 -6.65
N THR A 5 4.36 -13.82 -7.17
CA THR A 5 4.52 -12.37 -7.02
C THR A 5 3.32 -11.64 -7.65
N PRO A 6 3.07 -10.37 -7.28
CA PRO A 6 2.04 -9.58 -7.95
C PRO A 6 2.21 -9.58 -9.47
N GLU A 7 3.45 -9.39 -9.95
CA GLU A 7 3.78 -9.45 -11.38
C GLU A 7 3.44 -10.82 -11.99
N GLU A 8 3.82 -11.94 -11.36
CA GLU A 8 3.48 -13.28 -11.82
C GLU A 8 1.97 -13.52 -11.86
N ARG A 9 1.20 -12.91 -10.95
CA ARG A 9 -0.27 -12.99 -10.92
C ARG A 9 -0.88 -12.31 -12.13
N TYR A 10 -0.47 -11.07 -12.43
CA TYR A 10 -0.89 -10.41 -13.66
C TYR A 10 -0.39 -11.17 -14.88
N LEU A 11 0.84 -11.68 -14.84
CA LEU A 11 1.43 -12.38 -15.98
C LEU A 11 0.69 -13.66 -16.34
N SER A 12 0.20 -14.39 -15.33
CA SER A 12 -0.60 -15.58 -15.54
C SER A 12 -1.95 -15.32 -16.19
N GLN A 13 -2.53 -14.14 -15.99
CA GLN A 13 -3.75 -13.74 -16.71
C GLN A 13 -3.50 -13.59 -18.21
N PHE A 14 -2.28 -13.18 -18.63
CA PHE A 14 -1.90 -13.14 -20.05
C PHE A 14 -1.84 -14.52 -20.68
N GLN A 15 -1.37 -15.55 -19.95
CA GLN A 15 -1.14 -16.87 -20.51
C GLN A 15 -2.42 -17.70 -20.61
N GLU A 16 -3.37 -17.48 -19.71
CA GLU A 16 -4.64 -18.20 -19.68
C GLU A 16 -5.65 -17.69 -20.72
N ARG A 17 -5.48 -16.47 -21.23
CA ARG A 17 -6.34 -15.88 -22.26
C ARG A 17 -5.59 -15.86 -23.58
N SER A 18 -6.13 -16.53 -24.61
CA SER A 18 -5.67 -16.39 -26.00
C SER A 18 -6.09 -15.02 -26.58
N ASP A 19 -5.73 -13.93 -25.91
CA ASP A 19 -6.06 -12.57 -26.32
C ASP A 19 -5.06 -12.10 -27.39
N PRO A 20 -5.51 -11.84 -28.64
CA PRO A 20 -4.64 -11.43 -29.74
C PRO A 20 -4.03 -10.03 -29.57
N GLN A 21 -4.46 -9.27 -28.55
CA GLN A 21 -4.01 -7.90 -28.29
C GLN A 21 -2.92 -7.82 -27.22
N ILE A 22 -2.39 -8.97 -26.75
CA ILE A 22 -1.24 -9.01 -25.84
C ILE A 22 0.06 -8.83 -26.64
N SER A 23 0.85 -7.84 -26.24
CA SER A 23 2.22 -7.62 -26.72
C SER A 23 3.24 -8.18 -25.73
N SER A 24 4.35 -8.74 -26.21
CA SER A 24 5.45 -9.21 -25.36
C SER A 24 6.32 -8.07 -24.79
N SER A 25 5.94 -6.79 -25.00
CA SER A 25 6.82 -5.63 -24.85
C SER A 25 6.65 -4.81 -23.57
N ALA A 26 6.01 -5.33 -22.51
CA ALA A 26 5.90 -4.58 -21.25
C ALA A 26 7.30 -4.32 -20.65
N HIS A 27 7.76 -3.07 -20.75
CA HIS A 27 9.07 -2.66 -20.26
C HIS A 27 9.00 -2.40 -18.73
N PRO A 28 10.00 -2.87 -17.95
CA PRO A 28 10.04 -2.55 -16.54
C PRO A 28 10.35 -1.06 -16.33
N PHE A 29 9.73 -0.45 -15.34
CA PHE A 29 10.15 0.85 -14.84
C PHE A 29 11.20 0.66 -13.76
N THR A 30 12.12 1.62 -13.66
CA THR A 30 13.03 1.73 -12.52
C THR A 30 12.68 2.97 -11.71
N ILE A 31 12.42 2.77 -10.43
CA ILE A 31 12.10 3.81 -9.45
C ILE A 31 13.34 4.06 -8.60
N TYR A 32 13.67 5.34 -8.40
CA TYR A 32 14.76 5.79 -7.54
C TYR A 32 14.21 6.66 -6.41
N PRO A 33 14.90 6.74 -5.27
CA PRO A 33 14.55 7.68 -4.21
C PRO A 33 14.54 9.12 -4.67
N ASP A 34 13.72 9.96 -4.04
CA ASP A 34 13.71 11.41 -4.27
C ASP A 34 15.12 12.01 -4.11
N ASN A 35 15.51 12.86 -5.07
CA ASN A 35 16.77 13.62 -5.11
C ASN A 35 18.09 12.82 -5.19
N ALA A 36 18.34 12.18 -6.34
CA ALA A 36 19.70 11.76 -6.74
C ALA A 36 20.69 12.94 -6.98
N SER A 37 20.28 14.20 -6.75
CA SER A 37 21.06 15.40 -7.07
C SER A 37 21.28 16.40 -5.92
N THR A 38 20.99 16.05 -4.66
CA THR A 38 21.49 16.82 -3.50
C THR A 38 22.09 15.85 -2.50
N SER A 39 23.43 15.88 -2.36
CA SER A 39 24.19 15.12 -1.34
C SER A 39 23.49 15.23 0.02
N THR A 40 22.98 14.14 0.59
CA THR A 40 23.77 13.28 1.49
C THR A 40 23.25 11.83 1.52
N GLY A 41 24.08 10.91 1.04
CA GLY A 41 24.09 9.49 1.45
C GLY A 41 23.19 8.55 0.65
N SER A 42 23.79 7.52 0.05
CA SER A 42 23.13 6.22 -0.14
C SER A 42 22.36 5.87 1.12
N SER A 43 21.09 5.46 1.00
CA SER A 43 20.35 4.97 2.18
C SER A 43 21.17 3.86 2.84
N GLU A 44 21.28 3.89 4.17
CA GLU A 44 21.86 2.77 4.91
C GLU A 44 20.98 1.53 4.81
N VAL A 45 19.70 1.72 4.46
CA VAL A 45 18.71 0.65 4.30
C VAL A 45 18.88 -0.02 2.95
N THR A 46 19.14 -1.32 2.97
CA THR A 46 19.51 -2.13 1.80
C THR A 46 18.46 -2.10 0.70
N LEU A 47 17.18 -2.16 1.06
CA LEU A 47 16.07 -2.28 0.11
C LEU A 47 15.51 -0.93 -0.38
N GLN A 48 16.10 0.20 0.04
CA GLN A 48 15.62 1.55 -0.35
C GLN A 48 16.39 2.16 -1.53
N GLY A 49 17.34 1.44 -2.14
CA GLY A 49 18.23 2.00 -3.16
C GLY A 49 17.54 2.27 -4.51
N SER A 50 16.77 1.31 -5.00
CA SER A 50 15.97 1.40 -6.22
C SER A 50 15.03 0.20 -6.31
N PHE A 51 13.97 0.32 -7.10
CA PHE A 51 13.12 -0.81 -7.47
C PHE A 51 13.04 -0.90 -8.99
N SER A 52 13.06 -2.11 -9.56
CA SER A 52 12.80 -2.32 -11.00
C SER A 52 11.77 -3.43 -11.16
N GLY A 53 10.67 -3.13 -11.83
CA GLY A 53 9.58 -4.09 -12.04
C GLY A 53 8.61 -3.64 -13.12
N ARG A 54 7.81 -4.58 -13.62
CA ARG A 54 6.73 -4.26 -14.57
C ARG A 54 5.51 -3.75 -13.82
N LEU A 55 4.61 -3.05 -14.53
CA LEU A 55 3.32 -2.56 -14.01
C LEU A 55 3.44 -1.53 -12.87
N CYS A 56 4.62 -1.25 -12.35
CA CYS A 56 4.84 -0.29 -11.28
C CYS A 56 5.25 1.06 -11.90
N ILE A 57 4.38 2.05 -11.85
CA ILE A 57 4.63 3.34 -12.49
C ILE A 57 5.45 4.28 -11.59
N PRO A 58 6.37 5.08 -12.13
CA PRO A 58 7.09 6.08 -11.34
C PRO A 58 6.17 7.20 -10.87
N SER A 59 6.52 7.87 -9.77
CA SER A 59 5.70 8.95 -9.18
C SER A 59 5.45 10.10 -10.14
N SER A 60 6.44 10.45 -10.96
CA SER A 60 6.29 11.49 -12.00
C SER A 60 5.21 11.16 -13.03
N LEU A 61 5.02 9.88 -13.37
CA LEU A 61 3.95 9.44 -14.26
C LEU A 61 2.62 9.40 -13.51
N ALA A 62 2.61 8.84 -12.29
CA ALA A 62 1.40 8.80 -11.45
C ALA A 62 0.79 10.19 -11.23
N ASP A 63 1.63 11.21 -11.01
CA ASP A 63 1.25 12.60 -10.75
C ASP A 63 0.77 13.36 -11.99
N GLN A 64 0.88 12.78 -13.19
CA GLN A 64 0.44 13.43 -14.42
C GLN A 64 -1.10 13.53 -14.44
N PRO A 65 -1.72 14.72 -14.55
CA PRO A 65 -3.18 14.83 -14.65
C PRO A 65 -3.70 14.16 -15.92
N CYS A 66 -4.76 13.34 -15.82
CA CYS A 66 -5.33 12.67 -17.01
C CYS A 66 -5.77 13.69 -18.07
N ARG A 67 -6.33 14.83 -17.65
CA ARG A 67 -6.75 15.93 -18.54
C ARG A 67 -5.62 16.58 -19.34
N SER A 68 -4.36 16.29 -19.03
CA SER A 68 -3.21 16.75 -19.83
C SER A 68 -2.97 15.91 -21.08
N LEU A 69 -3.65 14.75 -21.19
CA LEU A 69 -3.57 13.79 -22.27
C LEU A 69 -4.91 13.74 -23.01
N ASP A 70 -4.88 13.48 -24.31
CA ASP A 70 -6.07 13.03 -25.03
C ASP A 70 -6.34 11.53 -24.78
N LEU A 71 -7.50 11.04 -25.20
CA LEU A 71 -7.92 9.65 -24.96
C LEU A 71 -6.95 8.65 -25.60
N ASP A 72 -6.47 8.93 -26.80
CA ASP A 72 -5.50 8.09 -27.51
C ASP A 72 -4.16 8.00 -26.75
N SER A 73 -3.64 9.11 -26.24
CA SER A 73 -2.40 9.14 -25.47
C SER A 73 -2.54 8.46 -24.12
N LEU A 74 -3.69 8.62 -23.46
CA LEU A 74 -3.99 7.95 -22.19
C LEU A 74 -4.07 6.43 -22.40
N LEU A 75 -4.78 5.98 -23.43
CA LEU A 75 -4.87 4.57 -23.80
C LEU A 75 -3.50 4.01 -24.20
N TYR A 76 -2.72 4.74 -24.98
CA TYR A 76 -1.38 4.33 -25.40
C TYR A 76 -0.49 4.04 -24.19
N GLN A 77 -0.47 4.93 -23.19
CA GLN A 77 0.33 4.73 -21.98
C GLN A 77 -0.14 3.54 -21.16
N LEU A 78 -1.46 3.37 -20.99
CA LEU A 78 -2.00 2.19 -20.29
C LEU A 78 -1.64 0.90 -21.02
N ASN A 79 -1.78 0.88 -22.35
CA ASN A 79 -1.38 -0.24 -23.20
C ASN A 79 0.11 -0.56 -23.07
N ASP A 80 0.98 0.45 -23.09
CA ASP A 80 2.43 0.29 -22.95
C ASP A 80 2.81 -0.34 -21.60
N ILE A 81 2.25 0.18 -20.50
CA ILE A 81 2.49 -0.33 -19.14
C ILE A 81 1.98 -1.76 -19.00
N MET A 82 0.78 -2.03 -19.51
CA MET A 82 0.09 -3.32 -19.36
C MET A 82 0.53 -4.35 -20.41
N GLY A 83 1.34 -3.97 -21.41
CA GLY A 83 1.76 -4.87 -22.48
C GLY A 83 0.59 -5.27 -23.40
N THR A 84 -0.32 -4.36 -23.71
CA THR A 84 -1.46 -4.59 -24.60
C THR A 84 -1.48 -3.64 -25.79
N THR A 85 -2.32 -3.92 -26.77
CA THR A 85 -2.55 -3.05 -27.94
C THR A 85 -4.06 -2.85 -28.15
N TYR A 86 -4.81 -2.59 -27.07
CA TYR A 86 -6.25 -2.38 -27.16
C TYR A 86 -6.56 -1.13 -27.99
N PRO A 87 -7.47 -1.21 -28.99
CA PRO A 87 -7.92 -0.05 -29.72
C PRO A 87 -8.88 0.78 -28.87
N LEU A 88 -9.01 2.07 -29.18
CA LEU A 88 -9.96 2.97 -28.51
C LEU A 88 -11.40 2.65 -28.93
N THR A 89 -11.97 1.63 -28.31
CA THR A 89 -13.39 1.27 -28.45
C THR A 89 -14.28 2.18 -27.60
N GLU A 90 -15.58 2.21 -27.90
CA GLU A 90 -16.55 2.99 -27.12
C GLU A 90 -16.54 2.63 -25.61
N PRO A 91 -16.55 1.35 -25.18
CA PRO A 91 -16.44 1.01 -23.77
C PRO A 91 -15.17 1.55 -23.10
N ILE A 92 -14.01 1.44 -23.75
CA ILE A 92 -12.74 1.97 -23.22
C ILE A 92 -12.79 3.50 -23.14
N ALA A 93 -13.27 4.16 -24.20
CA ALA A 93 -13.37 5.61 -24.26
C ALA A 93 -14.23 6.20 -23.14
N ILE A 94 -15.33 5.53 -22.78
CA ILE A 94 -16.19 5.95 -21.65
C ILE A 94 -15.39 5.99 -20.34
N HIS A 95 -14.66 4.92 -20.00
CA HIS A 95 -13.88 4.84 -18.76
C HIS A 95 -12.72 5.85 -18.72
N LEU A 96 -12.03 6.05 -19.84
CA LEU A 96 -10.97 7.05 -19.96
C LEU A 96 -11.51 8.47 -19.83
N GLN A 97 -12.64 8.75 -20.47
CA GLN A 97 -13.32 10.05 -20.38
C GLN A 97 -13.81 10.33 -18.96
N GLU A 98 -14.27 9.31 -18.24
CA GLU A 98 -14.66 9.43 -16.83
C GLU A 98 -13.48 9.87 -15.95
N CYS A 99 -12.30 9.25 -16.12
CA CYS A 99 -11.08 9.64 -15.40
C CYS A 99 -10.72 11.12 -15.64
N ILE A 100 -10.84 11.59 -16.89
CA ILE A 100 -10.63 13.01 -17.23
C ILE A 100 -11.67 13.90 -16.55
N THR A 101 -12.94 13.49 -16.58
CA THR A 101 -14.08 14.26 -16.04
C THR A 101 -14.00 14.40 -14.52
N ARG A 102 -13.54 13.36 -13.85
CA ARG A 102 -13.27 13.35 -12.40
C ARG A 102 -12.01 14.11 -12.00
N ASN A 103 -11.25 14.61 -12.99
CA ASN A 103 -9.95 15.25 -12.79
C ASN A 103 -8.97 14.33 -12.05
N ASP A 104 -9.03 13.02 -12.34
CA ASP A 104 -8.11 12.03 -11.80
C ASP A 104 -6.70 12.26 -12.39
N ASP A 105 -5.67 12.00 -11.60
CA ASP A 105 -4.32 11.82 -12.12
C ASP A 105 -4.12 10.42 -12.72
N PHE A 106 -3.03 10.22 -13.44
CA PHE A 106 -2.76 8.97 -14.13
C PHE A 106 -2.64 7.81 -13.15
N GLY A 107 -2.05 8.03 -11.96
CA GLY A 107 -1.95 7.01 -10.92
C GLY A 107 -3.32 6.52 -10.47
N THR A 108 -4.27 7.43 -10.25
CA THR A 108 -5.64 7.11 -9.84
C THR A 108 -6.39 6.36 -10.94
N ALA A 109 -6.28 6.82 -12.19
CA ALA A 109 -6.87 6.13 -13.34
C ALA A 109 -6.27 4.73 -13.52
N TYR A 110 -4.94 4.62 -13.42
CA TYR A 110 -4.23 3.35 -13.50
C TYR A 110 -4.68 2.37 -12.42
N ALA A 111 -4.75 2.83 -11.16
CA ALA A 111 -5.19 2.01 -10.04
C ALA A 111 -6.62 1.48 -10.20
N ARG A 112 -7.53 2.31 -10.75
CA ARG A 112 -8.92 1.95 -11.01
C ARG A 112 -9.07 0.91 -12.12
N LEU A 113 -8.30 1.07 -13.21
CA LEU A 113 -8.48 0.26 -14.41
C LEU A 113 -7.64 -1.03 -14.42
N ARG A 114 -6.44 -1.00 -13.83
CA ARG A 114 -5.49 -2.14 -13.83
C ARG A 114 -6.09 -3.47 -13.35
N PRO A 115 -6.83 -3.53 -12.23
CA PRO A 115 -7.52 -4.75 -11.78
C PRO A 115 -8.41 -5.43 -12.82
N HIS A 116 -8.93 -4.65 -13.77
CA HIS A 116 -9.92 -5.08 -14.74
C HIS A 116 -9.44 -4.98 -16.18
N TRP A 117 -8.16 -4.65 -16.40
CA TRP A 117 -7.64 -4.31 -17.72
C TRP A 117 -7.85 -5.41 -18.76
N TYR A 118 -7.68 -6.67 -18.34
CA TYR A 118 -7.88 -7.85 -19.20
C TYR A 118 -9.32 -8.35 -19.21
N SER A 119 -10.24 -7.68 -18.53
CA SER A 119 -11.65 -8.04 -18.47
C SER A 119 -12.46 -7.32 -19.55
N ASP A 120 -13.71 -7.75 -19.73
CA ASP A 120 -14.64 -7.04 -20.60
C ASP A 120 -15.00 -5.66 -20.04
N PHE A 121 -14.49 -4.61 -20.70
CA PHE A 121 -14.75 -3.20 -20.39
C PHE A 121 -16.24 -2.83 -20.46
N ALA A 122 -17.05 -3.54 -21.25
CA ALA A 122 -18.49 -3.30 -21.31
C ALA A 122 -19.19 -3.61 -19.97
N THR A 123 -18.62 -4.51 -19.16
CA THR A 123 -19.15 -4.88 -17.84
C THR A 123 -18.43 -4.21 -16.67
N LEU A 124 -17.38 -3.44 -16.94
CA LEU A 124 -16.51 -2.86 -15.91
C LEU A 124 -17.27 -1.92 -14.98
N GLN A 125 -18.13 -1.05 -15.53
CA GLN A 125 -18.88 -0.09 -14.73
C GLN A 125 -19.76 -0.79 -13.69
N ILE A 126 -20.48 -1.84 -14.11
CA ILE A 126 -21.34 -2.64 -13.23
C ILE A 126 -20.52 -3.24 -12.08
N LYS A 127 -19.35 -3.82 -12.37
CA LYS A 127 -18.48 -4.43 -11.35
C LYS A 127 -17.99 -3.41 -10.33
N ILE A 128 -17.63 -2.21 -10.78
CA ILE A 128 -17.16 -1.11 -9.92
C ILE A 128 -18.30 -0.65 -9.00
N GLU A 129 -19.48 -0.41 -9.56
CA GLU A 129 -20.67 0.02 -8.81
C GLU A 129 -21.13 -1.03 -7.78
N GLU A 130 -21.11 -2.31 -8.16
CA GLU A 130 -21.43 -3.41 -7.25
C GLU A 130 -20.42 -3.50 -6.09
N ALA A 131 -19.12 -3.39 -6.37
CA ALA A 131 -18.07 -3.42 -5.36
C ALA A 131 -18.20 -2.24 -4.38
N GLU A 132 -18.46 -1.03 -4.89
CA GLU A 132 -18.70 0.15 -4.06
C GLU A 132 -19.95 0.00 -3.19
N ALA A 133 -21.06 -0.46 -3.78
CA ALA A 133 -22.32 -0.66 -3.05
C ALA A 133 -22.18 -1.71 -1.95
N ASN A 134 -21.39 -2.77 -2.19
CA ASN A 134 -21.11 -3.79 -1.20
C ASN A 134 -20.24 -3.28 -0.05
N ASP A 135 -19.21 -2.49 -0.33
CA ASP A 135 -18.39 -1.86 0.74
C ASP A 135 -19.22 -0.89 1.59
N LYS A 136 -20.02 -0.03 0.95
CA LYS A 136 -20.92 0.90 1.66
C LYS A 136 -21.90 0.16 2.57
N ARG A 137 -22.52 -0.91 2.07
CA ARG A 137 -23.45 -1.74 2.82
C ARG A 137 -22.77 -2.42 4.01
N ALA A 138 -21.63 -3.06 3.79
CA ALA A 138 -20.89 -3.74 4.85
C ALA A 138 -20.50 -2.79 5.99
N ARG A 139 -20.10 -1.55 5.67
CA ARG A 139 -19.76 -0.53 6.67
C ARG A 139 -20.99 -0.01 7.42
N SER A 140 -22.11 0.20 6.73
CA SER A 140 -23.37 0.60 7.38
C SER A 140 -23.89 -0.49 8.32
N GLU A 141 -23.87 -1.75 7.87
CA GLU A 141 -24.32 -2.91 8.66
C GLU A 141 -23.35 -3.26 9.81
N ALA A 142 -22.13 -2.70 9.83
CA ALA A 142 -21.18 -2.90 10.92
C ALA A 142 -21.55 -2.13 12.19
N LEU A 143 -22.40 -1.10 12.06
CA LEU A 143 -22.77 -0.19 13.15
C LEU A 143 -24.21 -0.46 13.59
N ASN A 144 -24.42 -0.60 14.90
CA ASN A 144 -25.73 -0.54 15.51
C ASN A 144 -25.98 0.89 16.00
N GLU A 145 -26.61 1.71 15.16
CA GLU A 145 -26.87 3.13 15.45
C GLU A 145 -27.68 3.33 16.75
N THR A 146 -28.60 2.42 17.07
CA THR A 146 -29.44 2.50 18.27
C THR A 146 -28.65 2.26 19.57
N LYS A 147 -27.55 1.50 19.50
CA LYS A 147 -26.76 1.10 20.67
C LYS A 147 -25.36 1.70 20.72
N ASP A 148 -24.98 2.46 19.69
CA ASP A 148 -23.62 3.00 19.51
C ASP A 148 -22.56 1.89 19.64
N GLN A 149 -22.78 0.78 18.92
CA GLN A 149 -21.96 -0.44 19.01
C GLN A 149 -21.52 -0.92 17.64
N ILE A 150 -20.25 -1.32 17.53
CA ILE A 150 -19.75 -2.06 16.37
C ILE A 150 -20.14 -3.52 16.55
N ILE A 151 -21.00 -4.02 15.66
CA ILE A 151 -21.49 -5.39 15.67
C ILE A 151 -20.70 -6.31 14.73
N ASN A 152 -20.00 -5.74 13.75
CA ASN A 152 -19.05 -6.46 12.91
C ASN A 152 -17.67 -5.80 12.99
N VAL A 153 -16.71 -6.51 13.57
CA VAL A 153 -15.32 -6.05 13.67
C VAL A 153 -14.46 -6.52 12.50
N GLU A 154 -14.99 -7.36 11.62
CA GLU A 154 -14.31 -7.93 10.45
C GLU A 154 -14.50 -7.05 9.21
N ILE A 155 -14.28 -5.74 9.39
CA ILE A 155 -14.43 -4.75 8.32
C ILE A 155 -13.09 -4.50 7.67
N PRO A 156 -12.94 -4.74 6.35
CA PRO A 156 -11.72 -4.41 5.63
C PRO A 156 -11.36 -2.92 5.76
N PRO A 157 -10.06 -2.58 5.70
CA PRO A 157 -9.65 -1.19 5.74
C PRO A 157 -10.36 -0.39 4.63
N ARG A 158 -10.77 0.85 4.91
CA ARG A 158 -11.45 1.70 3.92
C ARG A 158 -10.58 1.96 2.69
N ARG A 159 -9.30 2.18 2.94
CA ARG A 159 -8.31 2.56 1.95
C ARG A 159 -7.06 1.72 2.09
N VAL A 160 -6.34 1.55 0.99
CA VAL A 160 -5.04 0.90 0.93
C VAL A 160 -4.11 1.73 0.05
N TRP A 161 -2.82 1.71 0.35
CA TRP A 161 -1.82 2.26 -0.54
C TRP A 161 -1.46 1.20 -1.59
N ASP A 162 -1.82 1.48 -2.83
CA ASP A 162 -1.37 0.74 -3.99
C ASP A 162 0.03 1.22 -4.40
N LEU A 163 1.02 0.39 -4.13
CA LEU A 163 2.43 0.68 -4.38
C LEU A 163 2.73 0.76 -5.87
N TYR A 164 1.93 0.13 -6.74
CA TYR A 164 2.17 0.11 -8.18
C TYR A 164 1.72 1.41 -8.84
N SER A 165 0.58 1.97 -8.41
CA SER A 165 0.10 3.28 -8.88
C SER A 165 0.61 4.47 -8.07
N ASN A 166 1.21 4.21 -6.90
CA ASN A 166 1.54 5.21 -5.89
C ASN A 166 0.33 6.03 -5.40
N ARG A 167 -0.82 5.39 -5.22
CA ARG A 167 -2.04 6.05 -4.74
C ARG A 167 -2.70 5.29 -3.60
N VAL A 168 -3.24 6.06 -2.66
CA VAL A 168 -4.20 5.55 -1.67
C VAL A 168 -5.55 5.45 -2.36
N ILE A 169 -6.03 4.23 -2.49
CA ILE A 169 -7.28 3.90 -3.19
C ILE A 169 -8.29 3.26 -2.25
N PRO A 170 -9.60 3.33 -2.57
CA PRO A 170 -10.59 2.54 -1.87
C PRO A 170 -10.24 1.05 -1.94
N ARG A 171 -10.36 0.33 -0.83
CA ARG A 171 -9.99 -1.09 -0.76
C ARG A 171 -10.73 -1.96 -1.78
N TRP A 172 -11.97 -1.61 -2.10
CA TRP A 172 -12.79 -2.34 -3.06
C TRP A 172 -12.34 -2.18 -4.53
N TRP A 173 -11.38 -1.30 -4.83
CA TRP A 173 -10.69 -1.26 -6.13
C TRP A 173 -9.67 -2.39 -6.29
N ALA A 174 -9.03 -2.81 -5.19
CA ALA A 174 -8.01 -3.84 -5.26
C ALA A 174 -8.65 -5.19 -5.68
N ALA A 175 -8.15 -5.76 -6.79
CA ALA A 175 -8.66 -7.03 -7.31
C ALA A 175 -8.63 -8.10 -6.21
N PRO A 176 -9.73 -8.83 -5.97
CA PRO A 176 -9.62 -10.08 -5.23
C PRO A 176 -8.69 -11.02 -6.03
N PRO A 177 -7.88 -11.87 -5.36
CA PRO A 177 -7.12 -12.89 -6.06
C PRO A 177 -8.08 -13.71 -6.93
N HIS A 178 -7.86 -13.75 -8.25
CA HIS A 178 -8.70 -14.49 -9.20
C HIS A 178 -8.68 -16.01 -8.99
N GLU A 179 -8.00 -16.50 -7.95
CA GLU A 179 -7.94 -17.89 -7.58
C GLU A 179 -8.31 -18.04 -6.09
N PRO A 180 -9.52 -18.55 -5.76
CA PRO A 180 -9.92 -18.91 -4.39
C PRO A 180 -8.99 -19.93 -3.73
N GLN A 181 -8.09 -20.55 -4.51
CA GLN A 181 -7.25 -21.67 -4.11
C GLN A 181 -5.82 -21.26 -3.75
N LYS A 182 -5.42 -19.98 -3.93
CA LYS A 182 -4.06 -19.52 -3.61
C LYS A 182 -4.02 -18.64 -2.37
N LYS A 183 -3.29 -19.15 -1.38
CA LYS A 183 -3.00 -18.54 -0.06
C LYS A 183 -2.17 -17.26 -0.24
N GLY A 184 -2.54 -16.21 0.49
CA GLY A 184 -1.78 -14.97 0.52
C GLY A 184 -2.66 -13.75 0.80
N LYS A 185 -2.25 -12.96 1.77
CA LYS A 185 -2.89 -11.72 2.18
C LYS A 185 -2.81 -10.71 1.04
N LEU A 186 -3.97 -10.20 0.60
CA LEU A 186 -4.00 -9.18 -0.46
C LEU A 186 -3.37 -7.87 -0.01
N VAL A 187 -3.57 -7.51 1.27
CA VAL A 187 -3.14 -6.23 1.85
C VAL A 187 -2.20 -6.50 3.01
N VAL A 188 -0.94 -6.09 2.88
CA VAL A 188 0.03 -6.26 3.96
C VAL A 188 0.06 -4.99 4.82
N PRO A 189 -0.28 -5.07 6.12
CA PRO A 189 -0.19 -3.90 6.99
C PRO A 189 1.27 -3.55 7.29
N VAL A 190 1.50 -2.26 7.42
CA VAL A 190 2.78 -1.66 7.81
C VAL A 190 2.56 -1.00 9.15
N SER A 191 3.26 -1.49 10.17
CA SER A 191 3.34 -0.86 11.48
C SER A 191 4.68 -0.14 11.65
N HIS A 192 4.69 0.91 12.45
CA HIS A 192 5.91 1.65 12.73
C HIS A 192 5.90 2.27 14.12
N ALA A 193 7.10 2.48 14.65
CA ALA A 193 7.29 3.32 15.81
C ALA A 193 7.08 4.79 15.45
N TRP A 194 6.56 5.54 16.42
CA TRP A 194 6.39 6.97 16.33
C TRP A 194 7.67 7.66 16.81
N VAL A 195 8.33 8.43 15.94
CA VAL A 195 9.53 9.21 16.34
C VAL A 195 9.13 10.43 17.20
N GLU A 196 10.08 11.14 17.82
CA GLU A 196 9.75 12.37 18.56
C GLU A 196 9.05 13.41 17.68
N ILE A 197 8.12 14.20 18.23
CA ILE A 197 7.34 15.19 17.47
C ILE A 197 8.27 16.16 16.72
N GLY A 198 9.35 16.62 17.36
CA GLY A 198 10.36 17.50 16.72
C GLY A 198 11.20 16.83 15.63
N ALA A 199 11.11 15.51 15.46
CA ALA A 199 11.74 14.73 14.39
C ALA A 199 10.73 14.25 13.35
N ARG A 200 9.49 14.77 13.37
CA ARG A 200 8.46 14.52 12.37
C ARG A 200 8.25 15.75 11.50
N VAL A 201 7.86 15.51 10.26
CA VAL A 201 7.37 16.51 9.34
C VAL A 201 6.03 16.04 8.78
N ASP A 202 5.09 16.96 8.69
CA ASP A 202 3.79 16.75 8.07
C ASP A 202 3.90 17.14 6.60
N ILE A 203 3.79 16.16 5.70
CA ILE A 203 3.93 16.39 4.25
C ILE A 203 2.57 16.33 3.56
N SER A 204 2.36 17.26 2.62
CA SER A 204 1.26 17.16 1.65
C SER A 204 1.74 16.38 0.44
N THR A 205 0.98 15.38 0.01
CA THR A 205 1.40 14.43 -1.04
C THR A 205 0.26 14.05 -1.97
N SER A 206 0.58 13.81 -3.24
CA SER A 206 -0.37 13.32 -4.24
C SER A 206 -0.83 11.89 -3.93
N ILE A 207 -0.06 11.13 -3.13
CA ILE A 207 -0.35 9.74 -2.76
C ILE A 207 -1.74 9.61 -2.14
N ASN A 208 -2.16 10.55 -1.28
CA ASN A 208 -3.50 10.62 -0.70
C ASN A 208 -4.33 11.77 -1.28
N SER A 209 -4.02 12.19 -2.51
CA SER A 209 -4.68 13.30 -3.22
C SER A 209 -4.66 14.62 -2.44
N HIS A 210 -3.62 14.84 -1.61
CA HIS A 210 -3.48 16.01 -0.74
C HIS A 210 -4.61 16.21 0.28
N LEU A 211 -5.40 15.15 0.57
CA LEU A 211 -6.60 15.25 1.42
C LEU A 211 -6.30 15.46 2.91
N TRP A 212 -5.12 15.05 3.38
CA TRP A 212 -4.63 15.33 4.72
C TRP A 212 -3.09 15.32 4.75
N PRO A 213 -2.45 16.05 5.68
CA PRO A 213 -1.03 15.93 5.90
C PRO A 213 -0.65 14.54 6.41
N VAL A 214 0.50 14.04 5.98
CA VAL A 214 1.03 12.73 6.34
C VAL A 214 2.25 12.92 7.26
N PRO A 215 2.18 12.53 8.54
CA PRO A 215 3.32 12.64 9.44
C PRO A 215 4.37 11.57 9.12
N VAL A 216 5.58 11.98 8.78
CA VAL A 216 6.73 11.09 8.52
C VAL A 216 7.98 11.56 9.25
N PRO A 217 8.96 10.68 9.55
CA PRO A 217 10.25 11.13 10.07
C PRO A 217 10.95 12.09 9.11
N SER A 218 11.58 13.14 9.64
CA SER A 218 12.26 14.17 8.83
C SER A 218 13.49 13.66 8.09
N ASP A 219 14.03 12.51 8.48
CA ASP A 219 15.17 11.81 7.87
C ASP A 219 14.75 10.65 6.94
N SER A 220 13.48 10.59 6.54
CA SER A 220 12.88 9.54 5.70
C SER A 220 11.99 10.13 4.60
N SER A 221 11.56 9.33 3.63
CA SER A 221 10.57 9.73 2.62
C SER A 221 9.62 8.59 2.27
N LEU A 222 8.41 8.93 1.82
CA LEU A 222 7.43 7.94 1.35
C LEU A 222 7.93 7.19 0.11
N GLU A 223 8.69 7.82 -0.79
CA GLU A 223 9.25 7.12 -1.96
C GLU A 223 10.26 6.06 -1.55
N ARG A 224 11.12 6.33 -0.55
CA ARG A 224 12.04 5.32 0.01
C ARG A 224 11.28 4.16 0.64
N VAL A 225 10.24 4.46 1.43
CA VAL A 225 9.36 3.43 2.01
C VAL A 225 8.70 2.60 0.92
N ARG A 226 8.18 3.24 -0.13
CA ARG A 226 7.56 2.57 -1.28
C ARG A 226 8.53 1.62 -1.96
N ILE A 227 9.75 2.07 -2.26
CA ILE A 227 10.81 1.25 -2.90
C ILE A 227 11.13 0.03 -2.05
N GLU A 228 11.27 0.20 -0.73
CA GLU A 228 11.52 -0.92 0.18
C GLU A 228 10.37 -1.93 0.19
N LEU A 229 9.12 -1.45 0.26
CA LEU A 229 7.95 -2.33 0.25
C LEU A 229 7.78 -3.05 -1.10
N LEU A 230 8.09 -2.40 -2.22
CA LEU A 230 8.09 -3.02 -3.54
C LEU A 230 9.18 -4.11 -3.65
N ASN A 231 10.37 -3.87 -3.11
CA ASN A 231 11.45 -4.87 -3.03
C ASN A 231 11.13 -6.04 -2.08
N LEU A 232 10.05 -5.96 -1.29
CA LEU A 232 9.49 -7.06 -0.50
C LEU A 232 8.32 -7.77 -1.24
N ASP A 233 8.19 -7.55 -2.55
CA ASP A 233 7.14 -8.10 -3.43
C ASP A 233 5.70 -7.73 -2.99
N LEU A 234 5.53 -6.55 -2.39
CA LEU A 234 4.22 -6.05 -1.96
C LEU A 234 3.56 -5.19 -3.05
N GLU A 235 2.24 -5.31 -3.16
CA GLU A 235 1.42 -4.51 -4.10
C GLU A 235 0.49 -3.55 -3.34
N TYR A 236 -0.35 -4.09 -2.46
CA TYR A 236 -1.25 -3.29 -1.64
C TYR A 236 -0.80 -3.36 -0.19
N VAL A 237 -0.61 -2.20 0.42
CA VAL A 237 -0.26 -2.09 1.83
C VAL A 237 -1.26 -1.23 2.57
N TRP A 238 -1.39 -1.49 3.87
CA TRP A 238 -2.13 -0.61 4.77
C TRP A 238 -1.14 0.09 5.68
N LEU A 239 -1.01 1.41 5.53
CA LEU A 239 -0.17 2.26 6.37
C LEU A 239 -1.09 3.31 7.00
N ASP A 240 -1.21 3.33 8.32
CA ASP A 240 -2.16 4.17 9.06
C ASP A 240 -2.11 5.66 8.69
N VAL A 241 -0.91 6.23 8.60
CA VAL A 241 -0.70 7.65 8.25
C VAL A 241 -1.17 8.03 6.84
N LEU A 242 -1.27 7.04 5.94
CA LEU A 242 -1.78 7.20 4.58
C LEU A 242 -3.22 6.70 4.41
N CYS A 243 -3.60 5.62 5.09
CA CYS A 243 -4.86 4.90 4.84
C CYS A 243 -5.98 5.31 5.80
N LEU A 244 -5.66 6.03 6.88
CA LEU A 244 -6.62 6.72 7.72
C LEU A 244 -6.51 8.22 7.51
N ARG A 245 -7.66 8.90 7.52
CA ARG A 245 -7.69 10.36 7.41
C ARG A 245 -7.06 10.94 8.68
N GLN A 246 -6.00 11.71 8.53
CA GLN A 246 -5.31 12.35 9.64
C GLN A 246 -5.92 13.71 9.96
N ARG A 247 -5.60 14.23 11.15
CA ARG A 247 -5.93 15.62 11.48
C ARG A 247 -5.15 16.57 10.57
N GLY A 248 -5.79 17.65 10.15
CA GLY A 248 -5.14 18.69 9.35
C GLY A 248 -6.12 19.77 8.94
N ASP A 249 -6.98 19.46 7.98
CA ASP A 249 -7.96 20.39 7.43
C ASP A 249 -9.26 20.42 8.27
N PRO A 250 -9.66 21.58 8.83
CA PRO A 250 -10.91 21.72 9.57
C PRO A 250 -12.16 21.33 8.78
N GLU A 251 -12.18 21.54 7.45
CA GLU A 251 -13.35 21.20 6.61
C GLU A 251 -13.56 19.69 6.51
N ASN A 252 -12.51 18.91 6.75
CA ASN A 252 -12.52 17.45 6.68
C ASN A 252 -12.65 16.77 8.06
N GLU A 253 -12.79 17.54 9.14
CA GLU A 253 -12.78 17.00 10.51
C GLU A 253 -14.03 16.18 10.84
N GLU A 254 -15.21 16.61 10.37
CA GLU A 254 -16.47 15.87 10.53
C GLU A 254 -16.38 14.51 9.83
N ILE A 255 -15.97 14.51 8.56
CA ILE A 255 -15.73 13.29 7.78
C ILE A 255 -14.71 12.38 8.46
N ARG A 256 -13.63 12.95 9.03
CA ARG A 256 -12.63 12.17 9.76
C ARG A 256 -13.23 11.48 10.98
N LEU A 257 -14.03 12.20 11.77
CA LEU A 257 -14.67 11.63 12.95
C LEU A 257 -15.66 10.53 12.56
N GLU A 258 -16.46 10.73 11.52
CA GLU A 258 -17.36 9.72 10.97
C GLU A 258 -16.62 8.46 10.50
N GLU A 259 -15.56 8.63 9.71
CA GLU A 259 -14.71 7.51 9.27
C GLU A 259 -14.11 6.78 10.48
N TRP A 260 -13.61 7.52 11.48
CA TRP A 260 -12.93 6.96 12.65
C TRP A 260 -13.86 6.20 13.59
N THR A 261 -15.14 6.54 13.65
CA THR A 261 -16.15 5.80 14.45
C THR A 261 -16.12 4.31 14.13
N LEU A 262 -15.93 3.95 12.87
CA LEU A 262 -15.82 2.55 12.43
C LEU A 262 -14.37 2.10 12.21
N ASP A 263 -13.57 2.91 11.51
CA ASP A 263 -12.29 2.45 10.97
C ASP A 263 -11.21 2.26 12.07
N VAL A 264 -11.22 3.09 13.12
CA VAL A 264 -10.23 2.97 14.21
C VAL A 264 -10.49 1.74 15.08
N PRO A 265 -11.71 1.46 15.55
CA PRO A 265 -11.93 0.26 16.35
C PRO A 265 -11.83 -1.06 15.57
N THR A 266 -12.00 -1.03 14.24
CA THR A 266 -11.91 -2.22 13.37
C THR A 266 -10.52 -2.45 12.77
N ILE A 267 -9.56 -1.56 13.02
CA ILE A 267 -8.19 -1.62 12.49
C ILE A 267 -7.52 -2.99 12.69
N GLY A 268 -7.74 -3.65 13.82
CA GLY A 268 -7.15 -4.95 14.13
C GLY A 268 -7.54 -6.06 13.13
N HIS A 269 -8.56 -5.85 12.31
CA HIS A 269 -8.92 -6.78 11.24
C HIS A 269 -7.85 -6.84 10.14
N VAL A 270 -7.25 -5.71 9.72
CA VAL A 270 -6.22 -5.74 8.67
C VAL A 270 -4.99 -6.54 9.09
N TYR A 271 -4.71 -6.64 10.38
CA TYR A 271 -3.61 -7.45 10.92
C TYR A 271 -3.95 -8.95 10.97
N ARG A 272 -5.23 -9.30 11.14
CA ARG A 272 -5.72 -10.67 11.35
C ARG A 272 -6.47 -11.30 10.15
N GLN A 273 -6.45 -10.62 9.00
CA GLN A 273 -7.32 -10.93 7.86
C GLN A 273 -7.14 -12.31 7.21
N ASP A 274 -5.94 -12.89 7.26
CA ASP A 274 -5.67 -14.21 6.68
C ASP A 274 -4.95 -15.10 7.72
N PRO A 275 -5.58 -16.18 8.21
CA PRO A 275 -4.95 -17.08 9.17
C PRO A 275 -3.79 -17.90 8.57
N TRP A 276 -3.58 -17.84 7.25
CA TRP A 276 -2.51 -18.54 6.54
C TRP A 276 -1.39 -17.62 6.04
N ASP A 277 -1.59 -16.30 6.11
CA ASP A 277 -0.62 -15.27 5.75
C ASP A 277 -0.83 -14.05 6.65
N ASP A 278 -0.05 -13.99 7.71
CA ASP A 278 -0.11 -12.93 8.71
C ASP A 278 1.08 -11.98 8.63
N ARG A 279 1.61 -11.80 7.42
CA ARG A 279 2.69 -10.85 7.17
C ARG A 279 2.34 -9.46 7.67
N VAL A 280 3.29 -8.85 8.38
CA VAL A 280 3.28 -7.45 8.82
C VAL A 280 4.68 -6.90 8.63
N VAL A 281 4.82 -5.74 7.97
CA VAL A 281 6.09 -5.02 7.93
C VAL A 281 6.18 -4.09 9.13
N VAL A 282 7.25 -4.16 9.92
CA VAL A 282 7.40 -3.38 11.15
C VAL A 282 8.68 -2.55 11.14
N TYR A 283 8.52 -1.23 11.23
CA TYR A 283 9.62 -0.27 11.37
C TYR A 283 9.83 0.13 12.84
N PHE A 284 10.73 -0.56 13.55
CA PHE A 284 10.96 -0.37 14.99
C PHE A 284 11.52 1.00 15.40
N ASN A 285 12.22 1.70 14.50
CA ASN A 285 12.92 2.95 14.80
C ASN A 285 12.28 4.20 14.18
N GLY A 286 11.12 4.04 13.54
CA GLY A 286 10.43 5.07 12.76
C GLY A 286 10.26 4.64 11.30
N LEU A 287 9.15 5.05 10.69
CA LEU A 287 8.79 4.68 9.32
C LEU A 287 9.92 4.99 8.31
N GLY A 288 10.40 3.95 7.62
CA GLY A 288 11.48 4.05 6.63
C GLY A 288 12.89 4.32 7.19
N ARG A 289 13.07 4.34 8.52
CA ARG A 289 14.39 4.57 9.15
C ARG A 289 15.18 3.27 9.32
N PRO A 290 16.52 3.33 9.36
CA PRO A 290 17.37 2.18 9.63
C PRO A 290 17.00 1.42 10.90
N PHE A 291 16.93 0.09 10.80
CA PHE A 291 16.69 -0.80 11.91
C PHE A 291 17.93 -0.92 12.79
N ARG A 292 17.80 -0.45 14.03
CA ARG A 292 18.82 -0.47 15.07
C ARG A 292 18.18 -0.88 16.40
N ILE A 293 18.79 -1.85 17.08
CA ILE A 293 18.36 -2.24 18.43
C ILE A 293 18.92 -1.22 19.41
N GLN A 294 18.07 -0.30 19.86
CA GLN A 294 18.40 0.77 20.80
C GLN A 294 17.16 1.17 21.60
N ASN A 295 17.36 1.69 22.81
CA ASN A 295 16.29 2.22 23.67
C ASN A 295 15.10 1.26 23.86
N LEU A 296 15.37 -0.04 24.06
CA LEU A 296 14.34 -1.08 24.26
C LEU A 296 13.38 -0.77 25.43
N ASP A 297 13.86 -0.02 26.43
CA ASP A 297 13.09 0.37 27.61
C ASP A 297 12.35 1.71 27.45
N GLY A 298 12.52 2.41 26.32
CA GLY A 298 11.84 3.67 26.07
C GLY A 298 10.34 3.46 25.86
N GLU A 299 9.50 4.29 26.47
CA GLU A 299 8.03 4.18 26.42
C GLU A 299 7.46 4.16 24.99
N ARG A 300 8.16 4.80 24.05
CA ARG A 300 7.75 4.89 22.63
C ARG A 300 8.29 3.78 21.75
N HIS A 301 9.14 2.91 22.30
CA HIS A 301 9.63 1.76 21.57
C HIS A 301 8.45 0.87 21.16
N TRP A 302 8.47 0.35 19.93
CA TRP A 302 7.33 -0.40 19.40
C TRP A 302 6.88 -1.54 20.32
N LEU A 303 7.82 -2.33 20.86
CA LEU A 303 7.54 -3.43 21.81
C LEU A 303 6.94 -3.01 23.19
N ASN A 304 6.82 -1.71 23.49
CA ASN A 304 6.24 -1.20 24.74
C ASN A 304 4.83 -0.63 24.54
N ARG A 305 4.30 -0.59 23.31
CA ARG A 305 3.01 0.02 23.01
C ARG A 305 1.86 -0.94 23.33
N ALA A 306 0.75 -0.40 23.82
CA ALA A 306 -0.46 -1.20 24.09
C ALA A 306 -1.04 -1.84 22.81
N TRP A 307 -0.79 -1.24 21.64
CA TRP A 307 -1.29 -1.69 20.34
C TRP A 307 -0.44 -2.81 19.72
N THR A 308 0.73 -3.11 20.28
CA THR A 308 1.66 -4.15 19.78
C THR A 308 1.01 -5.53 19.65
N VAL A 309 0.12 -5.90 20.57
CA VAL A 309 -0.57 -7.21 20.53
C VAL A 309 -1.53 -7.33 19.35
N GLN A 310 -2.11 -6.22 18.89
CA GLN A 310 -3.01 -6.22 17.72
C GLN A 310 -2.23 -6.17 16.40
N GLU A 311 -1.02 -5.61 16.43
CA GLU A 311 -0.18 -5.37 15.27
C GLU A 311 0.89 -6.45 15.05
N ALA A 312 1.10 -7.33 16.04
CA ALA A 312 2.00 -8.46 15.94
C ALA A 312 1.35 -9.58 15.10
N GLY A 313 1.89 -9.79 13.90
CA GLY A 313 1.68 -11.04 13.15
C GLY A 313 2.76 -12.06 13.49
N HIS A 314 2.49 -13.36 13.30
CA HIS A 314 3.50 -14.40 13.48
C HIS A 314 4.62 -14.24 12.43
N ASP A 315 4.31 -13.86 11.19
CA ASP A 315 5.29 -13.53 10.13
C ASP A 315 5.65 -12.03 10.04
N MET A 316 6.32 -11.55 11.09
CA MET A 316 6.78 -10.16 11.12
C MET A 316 8.06 -9.94 10.29
N ILE A 317 7.95 -9.06 9.29
CA ILE A 317 9.05 -8.59 8.44
C ILE A 317 9.63 -7.31 9.04
N ILE A 318 10.93 -7.30 9.36
CA ILE A 318 11.60 -6.12 9.90
C ILE A 318 11.91 -5.15 8.76
N GLY A 319 11.29 -3.98 8.76
CA GLY A 319 11.62 -2.88 7.85
C GLY A 319 12.86 -2.10 8.31
N GLY A 320 13.52 -1.39 7.39
CA GLY A 320 14.70 -0.58 7.64
C GLY A 320 16.01 -1.38 7.69
N GLN A 321 16.05 -2.62 7.22
CA GLN A 321 17.24 -3.47 7.35
C GLN A 321 18.46 -2.88 6.64
N THR A 322 19.60 -2.87 7.35
CA THR A 322 20.92 -2.45 6.85
C THR A 322 21.85 -3.66 6.79
N PRO A 323 23.02 -3.57 6.12
CA PRO A 323 24.03 -4.63 6.15
C PRO A 323 24.53 -4.98 7.56
N THR A 324 24.36 -4.07 8.53
CA THR A 324 24.75 -4.26 9.94
C THR A 324 23.61 -4.68 10.85
N SER A 325 22.39 -4.80 10.33
CA SER A 325 21.24 -5.19 11.13
C SER A 325 21.40 -6.62 11.65
N PRO A 326 21.13 -6.89 12.94
CA PRO A 326 21.44 -8.17 13.57
C PRO A 326 20.38 -9.23 13.26
N THR A 327 20.24 -9.62 12.00
CA THR A 327 19.18 -10.52 11.53
C THR A 327 19.60 -11.99 11.53
N ALA A 328 20.89 -12.29 11.38
CA ALA A 328 21.43 -13.65 11.41
C ALA A 328 21.52 -14.19 12.85
N VAL A 329 21.18 -15.46 13.06
CA VAL A 329 21.15 -16.11 14.40
C VAL A 329 22.44 -15.91 15.19
N GLU A 330 23.60 -16.01 14.53
CA GLU A 330 24.91 -15.79 15.14
C GLU A 330 25.07 -14.36 15.68
N GLN A 331 24.61 -13.36 14.92
CA GLN A 331 24.58 -11.96 15.36
C GLN A 331 23.59 -11.76 16.52
N ARG A 332 22.41 -12.40 16.47
CA ARG A 332 21.41 -12.31 17.55
C ARG A 332 22.01 -12.76 18.89
N ASN A 333 22.83 -13.81 18.86
CA ASN A 333 23.44 -14.38 20.05
C ASN A 333 24.70 -13.66 20.51
N SER A 334 25.30 -12.79 19.70
CA SER A 334 26.57 -12.13 20.03
C SER A 334 26.42 -10.93 20.97
N ASN A 335 25.21 -10.43 21.20
CA ASN A 335 24.94 -9.26 22.05
C ASN A 335 23.69 -9.47 22.92
N ARG A 336 23.80 -9.15 24.22
CA ARG A 336 22.71 -9.28 25.20
C ARG A 336 21.47 -8.46 24.84
N ASP A 337 21.63 -7.26 24.27
CA ASP A 337 20.51 -6.41 23.86
C ASP A 337 19.78 -7.01 22.65
N TYR A 338 20.51 -7.69 21.76
CA TYR A 338 19.90 -8.37 20.62
C TYR A 338 19.11 -9.59 21.08
N GLN A 339 19.70 -10.42 21.95
CA GLN A 339 19.00 -11.54 22.59
C GLN A 339 17.71 -11.06 23.27
N ARG A 340 17.80 -9.96 24.04
CA ARG A 340 16.66 -9.37 24.73
C ARG A 340 15.57 -8.88 23.77
N PHE A 341 15.95 -8.23 22.68
CA PHE A 341 15.00 -7.79 21.64
C PHE A 341 14.26 -8.97 21.03
N TYR A 342 14.99 -9.99 20.56
CA TYR A 342 14.39 -11.16 19.91
C TYR A 342 13.53 -11.98 20.86
N GLN A 343 13.94 -12.12 22.13
CA GLN A 343 13.10 -12.77 23.14
C GLN A 343 11.77 -12.01 23.36
N ARG A 344 11.80 -10.68 23.42
CA ARG A 344 10.58 -9.87 23.55
C ARG A 344 9.72 -9.90 22.29
N MET A 345 10.35 -10.02 21.13
CA MET A 345 9.67 -10.18 19.86
C MET A 345 8.94 -11.53 19.78
N ASP A 346 9.57 -12.61 20.22
CA ASP A 346 8.97 -13.95 20.28
C ASP A 346 7.82 -14.03 21.30
N ILE A 347 7.81 -13.17 22.33
CA ILE A 347 6.68 -13.04 23.27
C ILE A 347 5.52 -12.24 22.66
N ALA A 348 5.82 -11.32 21.74
CA ALA A 348 4.81 -10.47 21.11
C ALA A 348 4.07 -11.18 19.97
N LYS A 349 4.72 -12.14 19.31
CA LYS A 349 4.12 -13.08 18.37
C LYS A 349 3.28 -14.12 19.11
#